data_AF-A0A3S0Y1D9-F1
#
_entry.id   AF-A0A3S0Y1D9-F1
#
_cell.length_a   1.000
_cell.length_b   1.000
_cell.length_c   1.000
_cell.angle_alpha   90.00
_cell.angle_beta   90.00
_cell.angle_gamma   90.00
#
_symmetry.space_group_name_H-M   'P 1'
#
loop_
_entity.id
_entity.type
_entity.pdbx_description
1 polymer ?
#
loop_
_entity_poly.entity_id
_entity_poly.type
_entity_poly.pdbx_seq_one_letter_code
_entity_poly.pdbx_strand_id
1 'polypeptide(L)'
;MHTKAPLPIALLEGKTTLPIIEAYFEFNHLKQLYRQGWLRHGIEPKYCESVAEHSFGVALLALFLADEYSLDLDKTKVGSSA
;
A
#
# COMPACT_ATOMS: atom_id res chain seq x y z
N MET A 1 10.19 -13.17 -4.48
CA MET A 1 9.39 -12.16 -3.76
C MET A 1 8.22 -12.89 -3.12
N HIS A 2 8.06 -12.82 -1.80
CA HIS A 2 6.97 -13.51 -1.11
C HIS A 2 5.70 -12.66 -1.08
N THR A 3 4.56 -13.27 -1.34
CA THR A 3 3.25 -12.62 -1.36
C THR A 3 2.27 -13.27 -0.38
N LYS A 4 1.29 -12.49 0.11
CA LYS A 4 0.19 -12.93 0.97
C LYS A 4 -0.84 -13.78 0.22
N ALA A 5 -1.06 -13.46 -1.06
CA ALA A 5 -1.98 -14.16 -1.95
C ALA A 5 -1.53 -14.04 -3.41
N PRO A 6 -2.23 -14.72 -4.36
CA PRO A 6 -2.00 -14.53 -5.80
C PRO A 6 -2.19 -13.08 -6.26
N LEU A 7 -1.66 -12.77 -7.44
CA LEU A 7 -1.77 -11.43 -8.04
C LEU A 7 -3.23 -11.10 -8.35
N PRO A 8 -3.76 -9.96 -7.90
CA PRO A 8 -5.13 -9.57 -8.21
C PRO A 8 -5.42 -9.47 -9.70
N ILE A 9 -4.44 -9.05 -10.51
CA ILE A 9 -4.60 -8.87 -11.96
C ILE A 9 -5.04 -10.15 -12.68
N ALA A 10 -4.70 -11.34 -12.14
CA ALA A 10 -5.15 -12.62 -12.68
C ALA A 10 -6.69 -12.77 -12.68
N LEU A 11 -7.40 -12.02 -11.82
CA LEU A 11 -8.87 -11.99 -11.79
C LEU A 11 -9.49 -11.31 -13.01
N LEU A 12 -8.68 -10.61 -13.81
CA LEU A 12 -9.08 -9.95 -15.05
C LEU A 12 -8.83 -10.82 -16.29
N GLU A 13 -8.22 -11.99 -16.15
CA GLU A 13 -7.93 -12.88 -17.27
C GLU A 13 -9.20 -13.21 -18.08
N GLY A 14 -9.10 -13.03 -19.40
CA GLY A 14 -10.21 -13.26 -20.33
C GLY A 14 -11.33 -12.21 -20.30
N LYS A 15 -11.16 -11.10 -19.58
CA LYS A 15 -12.14 -10.01 -19.50
C LYS A 15 -11.68 -8.81 -20.31
N THR A 16 -12.61 -8.18 -21.02
CA THR A 16 -12.40 -6.85 -21.60
C THR A 16 -12.63 -5.81 -20.52
N THR A 17 -11.58 -5.10 -20.11
CA THR A 17 -11.62 -4.08 -19.05
C THR A 17 -11.22 -2.70 -19.56
N LEU A 18 -11.60 -1.67 -18.81
CA LEU A 18 -11.08 -0.33 -19.02
C LEU A 18 -9.68 -0.22 -18.39
N PRO A 19 -8.75 0.57 -18.96
CA PRO A 19 -7.39 0.72 -18.41
C PRO A 19 -7.34 1.16 -16.94
N ILE A 20 -8.32 1.94 -16.49
CA ILE A 20 -8.42 2.37 -15.09
C ILE A 20 -8.70 1.20 -14.12
N ILE A 21 -9.42 0.17 -14.57
CA ILE A 21 -9.68 -1.04 -13.79
C ILE A 21 -8.39 -1.82 -13.64
N GLU A 22 -7.63 -1.98 -14.73
CA GLU A 22 -6.34 -2.67 -14.71
C GLU A 22 -5.36 -1.96 -13.78
N ALA A 23 -5.22 -0.63 -13.89
CA ALA A 23 -4.40 0.17 -13.00
C ALA A 23 -4.81 0.01 -11.52
N TYR A 24 -6.11 0.00 -11.22
CA TYR A 24 -6.60 -0.26 -9.87
C TYR A 24 -6.21 -1.66 -9.35
N PHE A 25 -6.27 -2.68 -10.20
CA PHE A 25 -5.87 -4.05 -9.84
C PHE A 25 -4.34 -4.17 -9.65
N GLU A 26 -3.54 -3.44 -10.41
CA GLU A 26 -2.11 -3.30 -10.18
C GLU A 26 -1.83 -2.64 -8.82
N PHE A 27 -2.52 -1.57 -8.45
CA PHE A 27 -2.39 -0.98 -7.10
C PHE A 27 -2.78 -1.96 -5.98
N ASN A 28 -3.82 -2.77 -6.20
CA ASN A 28 -4.23 -3.78 -5.23
C ASN A 28 -3.17 -4.87 -4.99
N HIS A 29 -2.20 -5.04 -5.90
CA HIS A 29 -1.06 -5.94 -5.67
C HIS A 29 -0.28 -5.56 -4.40
N LEU A 30 -0.24 -4.27 -4.02
CA LEU A 30 0.43 -3.80 -2.80
C LEU A 30 -0.13 -4.43 -1.52
N LYS A 31 -1.41 -4.82 -1.51
CA LYS A 31 -2.04 -5.55 -0.40
C LYS A 31 -1.50 -6.98 -0.27
N GLN A 32 -1.01 -7.54 -1.36
CA GLN A 32 -0.47 -8.90 -1.42
C GLN A 32 1.05 -8.95 -1.24
N LEU A 33 1.73 -7.81 -1.28
CA LEU A 33 3.19 -7.76 -1.14
C LEU A 33 3.59 -7.63 0.31
N TYR A 34 4.28 -8.63 0.87
CA TYR A 34 4.92 -8.48 2.16
C TYR A 34 6.01 -7.42 2.10
N ARG A 35 6.17 -6.66 3.19
CA ARG A 35 7.39 -5.88 3.45
C ARG A 35 8.54 -6.87 3.69
N GLN A 36 9.39 -7.06 2.67
CA GLN A 36 10.38 -8.15 2.63
C GLN A 36 11.40 -8.09 3.77
N GLY A 37 11.61 -6.93 4.40
CA GLY A 37 12.48 -6.78 5.56
C GLY A 37 12.11 -7.69 6.73
N TRP A 38 10.81 -7.85 7.02
CA TRP A 38 10.34 -8.72 8.11
C TRP A 38 10.71 -10.19 7.87
N LEU A 39 10.44 -10.69 6.66
CA LEU A 39 10.73 -12.06 6.28
C LEU A 39 12.24 -12.36 6.30
N ARG A 40 13.06 -11.40 5.85
CA ARG A 40 14.53 -11.52 5.89
C ARG A 40 15.09 -11.64 7.30
N HIS A 41 14.38 -11.11 8.30
CA HIS A 41 14.74 -11.22 9.72
C HIS A 41 14.04 -12.39 10.41
N GLY A 42 13.43 -13.31 9.66
CA GLY A 42 12.84 -14.54 10.20
C GLY A 42 11.49 -14.34 10.90
N ILE A 43 10.84 -13.18 10.74
CA ILE A 43 9.51 -12.96 11.30
C ILE A 43 8.49 -13.81 10.54
N GLU A 44 7.60 -14.49 11.28
CA GLU A 44 6.58 -15.34 10.65
C GLU A 44 5.66 -14.52 9.74
N PRO A 45 5.25 -15.04 8.57
CA PRO A 45 4.43 -14.31 7.60
C PRO A 45 3.12 -13.74 8.16
N LYS A 46 2.52 -14.40 9.16
CA LYS A 46 1.28 -13.93 9.82
C LYS A 46 1.44 -12.62 10.59
N TYR A 47 2.67 -12.27 10.98
CA TYR A 47 3.01 -11.01 11.67
C TYR A 47 3.58 -9.95 10.73
N CYS A 48 3.81 -10.29 9.46
CA CYS A 48 4.39 -9.38 8.48
C CYS A 48 3.30 -8.50 7.83
N GLU A 49 3.47 -7.19 7.92
CA GLU A 49 2.63 -6.24 7.18
C GLU A 49 2.85 -6.34 5.66
N SER A 50 1.85 -5.90 4.90
CA SER A 50 1.94 -5.64 3.47
C SER A 50 2.50 -4.25 3.17
N VAL A 51 2.92 -4.01 1.93
CA VAL A 51 3.31 -2.68 1.47
C VAL A 51 2.13 -1.71 1.57
N ALA A 52 0.90 -2.15 1.29
CA ALA A 52 -0.28 -1.29 1.44
C ALA A 52 -0.53 -0.87 2.89
N GLU A 53 -0.44 -1.81 3.85
CA GLU A 53 -0.58 -1.51 5.29
C GLU A 53 0.48 -0.51 5.76
N HIS A 54 1.73 -0.70 5.32
CA HIS A 54 2.83 0.20 5.64
C HIS A 54 2.59 1.63 5.09
N SER A 55 2.24 1.74 3.81
CA SER A 55 1.97 3.03 3.17
C SER A 55 0.80 3.76 3.82
N PHE A 56 -0.25 3.04 4.22
CA PHE A 56 -1.38 3.60 4.96
C PHE A 56 -0.94 4.15 6.33
N GLY A 57 -0.16 3.37 7.09
CA GLY A 57 0.37 3.81 8.38
C GLY A 57 1.25 5.06 8.26
N VAL A 58 2.12 5.12 7.25
CA VAL A 58 2.97 6.30 6.99
C VAL A 58 2.15 7.52 6.59
N ALA A 59 1.13 7.35 5.73
CA ALA A 59 0.27 8.46 5.31
C ALA A 59 -0.50 9.06 6.51
N LEU A 60 -1.08 8.21 7.37
CA LEU A 60 -1.75 8.67 8.59
C LEU A 60 -0.78 9.36 9.56
N LEU A 61 0.40 8.77 9.77
CA LEU A 61 1.42 9.38 10.62
C LEU A 61 1.81 10.77 10.11
N ALA A 62 1.99 10.92 8.79
CA ALA A 62 2.34 12.20 8.19
C ALA A 62 1.24 13.26 8.39
N LEU A 63 -0.03 12.87 8.27
CA LEU A 63 -1.16 13.77 8.56
C LEU A 63 -1.17 14.21 10.02
N PHE A 64 -1.03 13.28 10.97
CA PHE A 64 -1.00 13.60 12.40
C PHE A 64 0.18 14.50 12.78
N LEU A 65 1.36 14.26 12.22
CA LEU A 65 2.54 15.10 12.47
C LEU A 65 2.39 16.50 11.87
N ALA A 66 1.76 16.62 10.70
CA ALA A 66 1.51 17.92 10.08
C ALA A 66 0.49 18.76 10.86
N ASP A 67 -0.43 18.13 11.60
CA ASP A 67 -1.36 18.80 12.50
C ASP A 67 -0.68 19.20 13.82
N GLU A 68 0.07 18.29 14.44
CA GLU A 68 0.67 18.51 15.76
C GLU A 68 1.81 19.55 15.75
N TYR A 69 2.69 19.49 14.75
CA TYR A 69 3.94 20.26 14.77
C TYR A 69 3.93 21.52 13.90
N SER A 70 2.78 21.91 13.33
CA SER A 70 2.65 23.07 12.44
C SER A 70 3.78 23.14 11.40
N LEU A 71 4.11 21.98 10.82
CA LEU A 71 5.16 21.87 9.81
C LEU A 71 4.70 22.65 8.57
N ASP A 72 5.62 23.40 7.95
CA ASP A 72 5.40 24.04 6.65
C ASP A 72 5.38 22.98 5.54
N LEU A 73 4.34 22.14 5.58
CA LEU A 73 4.09 21.02 4.68
C LEU A 73 2.78 21.27 3.95
N ASP A 74 2.83 21.12 2.63
CA ASP A 74 1.64 21.08 1.80
C ASP A 74 0.90 19.75 2.02
N LYS A 75 -0.12 19.78 2.91
CA LYS A 75 -0.93 18.61 3.29
C LYS A 75 -1.62 17.95 2.08
N THR A 76 -1.87 18.70 1.00
CA THR A 76 -2.49 18.18 -0.23
C THR A 76 -1.59 17.24 -1.00
N LYS A 77 -0.27 17.42 -0.90
CA LYS A 77 0.73 16.52 -1.51
C LYS A 77 1.03 15.29 -0.65
N VAL A 78 0.71 15.36 0.64
CA VAL A 78 0.89 14.25 1.60
C VAL A 78 -0.31 13.30 1.59
N GLY A 79 -1.51 13.78 1.23
CA GLY A 79 -2.70 12.94 1.04
C GLY A 79 -4.03 13.54 1.50
N SER A 80 -4.06 14.82 1.90
CA SER A 80 -5.27 15.50 2.37
C SER A 80 -5.56 16.76 1.56
N SER A 81 -6.56 16.71 0.70
CA SER A 81 -7.31 17.90 0.29
C SER A 81 -8.37 18.16 1.36
N ALA A 82 -8.06 19.02 2.34
CA ALA A 82 -9.06 19.60 3.21
C ALA A 82 -9.91 20.62 2.45
#